data_AF-A0A447TAM1-F1
#
_entry.id   AF-A0A447TAM1-F1
#
_cell.length_a   1.000
_cell.length_b   1.000
_cell.length_c   1.000
_cell.angle_alpha   90.00
_cell.angle_beta   90.00
_cell.angle_gamma   90.00
#
_symmetry.space_group_name_H-M   'P 1'
#
loop_
_entity.id
_entity.type
_entity.pdbx_description
1 polymer ?
#
loop_
_entity_poly.entity_id
_entity_poly.type
_entity_poly.pdbx_seq_one_letter_code
_entity_poly.pdbx_strand_id
1 'polypeptide(L)'
;MVGEFPELQGIMGMYYAQHDGEHAEVAAAVEGHYHPRFAGDTLPEGKIATAVALADKLEAIVGIWGIGLIPTGDKDPFALRRAALGVVRMALEADLDLKPLLAIVAEAFRPASCPPTSPTKCSAS
;
A
#
# COMPACT_ATOMS: atom_id res chain seq x y z
N MET A 1 -4.08 11.89 -17.29
CA MET A 1 -3.78 13.11 -16.51
C MET A 1 -2.78 12.84 -15.37
N VAL A 2 -2.72 11.64 -14.79
CA VAL A 2 -1.74 11.28 -13.74
C VAL A 2 -0.68 10.35 -14.33
N GLY A 3 0.54 10.86 -14.40
CA GLY A 3 1.71 10.29 -15.07
C GLY A 3 2.71 11.40 -15.38
N GLU A 4 2.19 12.57 -15.76
CA GLU A 4 2.99 13.78 -16.02
C GLU A 4 3.26 14.61 -14.76
N PHE A 5 2.38 14.54 -13.74
CA PHE A 5 2.50 15.29 -12.47
C PHE A 5 2.35 14.37 -11.24
N PRO A 6 3.36 13.54 -10.91
CA PRO A 6 3.35 12.69 -9.71
C PRO A 6 3.14 13.47 -8.39
N GLU A 7 3.56 14.73 -8.37
CA GLU A 7 3.42 15.65 -7.24
C GLU A 7 1.96 16.02 -6.92
N LEU A 8 1.03 15.84 -7.87
CA LEU A 8 -0.39 16.18 -7.71
C LEU A 8 -1.26 14.97 -7.31
N GLN A 9 -0.66 13.80 -7.07
CA GLN A 9 -1.40 12.61 -6.65
C GLN A 9 -2.15 12.87 -5.34
N GLY A 10 -3.43 12.52 -5.30
CA GLY A 10 -4.28 12.67 -4.11
C GLY A 10 -4.82 14.07 -3.84
N ILE A 11 -4.17 15.13 -4.34
CA ILE A 11 -4.56 16.52 -4.07
C ILE A 11 -6.02 16.81 -4.47
N MET A 12 -6.41 16.46 -5.70
CA MET A 12 -7.78 16.70 -6.16
C MET A 12 -8.80 15.86 -5.39
N GLY A 13 -8.43 14.64 -4.97
CA GLY A 13 -9.29 13.79 -4.16
C GLY A 13 -9.58 14.40 -2.79
N MET A 14 -8.57 14.98 -2.14
CA MET A 14 -8.74 15.74 -0.90
C MET A 14 -9.69 16.94 -1.10
N TYR A 15 -9.53 17.71 -2.18
CA TYR A 15 -10.42 18.84 -2.46
C TYR A 15 -11.88 18.40 -2.65
N TYR A 16 -12.12 17.28 -3.34
CA TYR A 16 -13.47 16.74 -3.49
C TYR A 16 -14.03 16.26 -2.16
N ALA A 17 -13.26 15.51 -1.35
CA ALA A 17 -13.70 15.09 -0.02
C ALA A 17 -14.06 16.29 0.88
N GLN A 18 -13.25 17.35 0.86
CA GLN A 18 -13.55 18.59 1.59
C GLN A 18 -14.83 19.27 1.10
N HIS A 19 -15.01 19.35 -0.23
CA HIS A 19 -16.20 19.94 -0.83
C HIS A 19 -17.47 19.15 -0.50
N ASP A 20 -17.36 17.83 -0.39
CA ASP A 20 -18.47 16.94 -0.05
C ASP A 20 -18.77 16.91 1.46
N GLY A 21 -18.01 17.67 2.27
CA GLY A 21 -18.23 17.82 3.70
C GLY A 21 -17.67 16.66 4.54
N GLU A 22 -16.74 15.87 3.98
CA GLU A 22 -16.06 14.81 4.72
C GLU A 22 -15.24 15.37 5.89
N HIS A 23 -14.98 14.51 6.87
CA HIS A 23 -14.16 14.88 8.02
C HIS A 23 -12.75 15.30 7.58
N ALA A 24 -12.17 16.33 8.22
CA ALA A 24 -10.87 16.87 7.83
C ALA A 24 -9.76 15.80 7.81
N GLU A 25 -9.77 14.89 8.77
CA GLU A 25 -8.80 13.76 8.82
C GLU A 25 -8.99 12.76 7.67
N VAL A 26 -10.23 12.57 7.20
CA VAL A 26 -10.53 11.70 6.05
C VAL A 26 -10.04 12.34 4.77
N ALA A 27 -10.38 13.62 4.55
CA ALA A 27 -9.89 14.34 3.39
C ALA A 27 -8.36 14.42 3.34
N ALA A 28 -7.71 14.67 4.48
CA ALA A 28 -6.25 14.64 4.59
C ALA A 28 -5.68 13.24 4.27
N ALA A 29 -6.34 12.16 4.71
CA ALA A 29 -5.93 10.81 4.38
C ALA A 29 -6.07 10.47 2.88
N VAL A 30 -7.03 11.07 2.17
CA VAL A 30 -7.20 10.89 0.71
C VAL A 30 -6.00 11.43 -0.08
N GLU A 31 -5.34 12.47 0.39
CA GLU A 31 -4.06 12.91 -0.20
C GLU A 31 -2.89 12.12 0.39
N GLY A 32 -2.85 12.03 1.72
CA GLY A 32 -1.70 11.50 2.44
C GLY A 32 -1.40 10.03 2.16
N HIS A 33 -2.38 9.21 1.76
CA HIS A 33 -2.12 7.78 1.54
C HIS A 33 -1.18 7.48 0.36
N TYR A 34 -1.01 8.44 -0.56
CA TYR A 34 -0.02 8.33 -1.64
C TYR A 34 1.42 8.33 -1.10
N HIS A 35 1.66 8.92 0.07
CA HIS A 35 2.99 9.00 0.67
C HIS A 35 3.44 7.66 1.29
N PRO A 36 4.76 7.39 1.34
CA PRO A 36 5.81 8.07 0.58
C PRO A 36 5.78 7.66 -0.91
N ARG A 37 5.95 8.62 -1.82
CA ARG A 37 5.93 8.38 -3.28
C ARG A 37 7.29 7.93 -3.82
N PHE A 38 8.37 8.38 -3.17
CA PHE A 38 9.75 8.03 -3.49
C PHE A 38 10.61 7.93 -2.24
N ALA A 39 11.85 7.45 -2.39
CA ALA A 39 12.79 7.31 -1.28
C ALA A 39 13.14 8.68 -0.70
N GLY A 40 12.90 8.87 0.60
CA GLY A 40 13.14 10.14 1.29
C GLY A 40 11.97 11.14 1.21
N ASP A 41 10.83 10.78 0.60
CA ASP A 41 9.62 11.60 0.63
C ASP A 41 9.06 11.74 2.06
N THR A 42 8.08 12.61 2.27
CA THR A 42 7.36 12.68 3.55
C THR A 42 6.55 11.40 3.81
N LEU A 43 6.22 11.16 5.08
CA LEU A 43 5.32 10.08 5.48
C LEU A 43 3.89 10.61 5.61
N PRO A 44 2.87 9.75 5.47
CA PRO A 44 1.49 10.14 5.73
C PRO A 44 1.33 10.68 7.14
N GLU A 45 0.60 11.79 7.30
CA GLU A 45 0.37 12.39 8.60
C GLU A 45 -0.88 11.79 9.26
N GLY A 46 -0.74 11.37 10.51
CA GLY A 46 -1.83 10.81 11.29
C GLY A 46 -2.12 9.33 11.02
N LYS A 47 -2.89 8.73 11.93
CA LYS A 47 -3.13 7.28 11.96
C LYS A 47 -3.99 6.80 10.79
N ILE A 48 -4.96 7.59 10.37
CA ILE A 48 -5.87 7.25 9.26
C ILE A 48 -5.09 7.19 7.95
N ALA A 49 -4.36 8.26 7.62
CA ALA A 49 -3.54 8.31 6.40
C ALA A 49 -2.49 7.18 6.38
N THR A 50 -1.82 6.93 7.52
CA THR A 50 -0.83 5.85 7.64
C THR A 50 -1.45 4.48 7.42
N ALA A 51 -2.62 4.21 8.02
CA ALA A 51 -3.32 2.94 7.87
C ALA A 51 -3.73 2.69 6.41
N VAL A 52 -4.29 3.71 5.75
CA VAL A 52 -4.70 3.61 4.33
C VAL A 52 -3.48 3.46 3.42
N ALA A 53 -2.40 4.21 3.67
CA ALA A 53 -1.15 4.10 2.90
C ALA A 53 -0.52 2.70 3.00
N LEU A 54 -0.53 2.11 4.20
CA LEU A 54 -0.05 0.75 4.42
C LEU A 54 -0.92 -0.25 3.67
N ALA A 55 -2.24 -0.13 3.77
CA ALA A 55 -3.19 -1.01 3.09
C ALA A 55 -3.00 -0.97 1.56
N ASP A 56 -2.99 0.22 0.97
CA ASP A 56 -2.84 0.44 -0.48
C ASP A 56 -1.53 -0.17 -1.02
N LYS A 57 -0.41 0.09 -0.33
CA LYS A 57 0.91 -0.43 -0.75
C LYS A 57 1.00 -1.94 -0.59
N LEU A 58 0.45 -2.50 0.49
CA LEU A 58 0.43 -3.95 0.72
C LEU A 58 -0.48 -4.66 -0.29
N GLU A 59 -1.64 -4.09 -0.61
CA GLU A 59 -2.53 -4.58 -1.66
C GLU A 59 -1.82 -4.62 -3.02
N ALA A 60 -1.15 -3.54 -3.41
CA ALA A 60 -0.41 -3.49 -4.67
C ALA A 60 0.69 -4.55 -4.73
N ILE A 61 1.47 -4.71 -3.65
CA ILE A 61 2.54 -5.71 -3.56
C ILE A 61 1.98 -7.12 -3.71
N VAL A 62 0.97 -7.48 -2.91
CA VAL A 62 0.44 -8.84 -2.87
C VAL A 62 -0.37 -9.16 -4.11
N GLY A 63 -1.18 -8.23 -4.61
CA GLY A 63 -1.96 -8.41 -5.83
C GLY A 63 -1.08 -8.64 -7.06
N ILE A 64 -0.03 -7.83 -7.24
CA ILE A 64 0.85 -7.94 -8.41
C ILE A 64 1.78 -9.17 -8.31
N TRP A 65 2.27 -9.51 -7.11
CA TRP A 65 3.00 -10.77 -6.91
C TRP A 65 2.12 -12.00 -7.11
N GLY A 66 0.85 -11.94 -6.69
CA GLY A 66 -0.11 -13.03 -6.82
C GLY A 66 -0.40 -13.44 -8.27
N ILE A 67 -0.23 -12.52 -9.23
CA ILE A 67 -0.34 -12.79 -10.67
C ILE A 67 1.01 -13.05 -11.35
N GLY A 68 2.08 -13.27 -10.58
CA GLY A 68 3.40 -13.66 -11.09
C GLY A 68 4.27 -12.51 -11.61
N LEU A 69 3.85 -11.25 -11.42
CA LEU A 69 4.60 -10.06 -11.86
C LEU A 69 5.59 -9.58 -10.77
N ILE A 70 6.43 -10.51 -10.32
CA ILE A 70 7.44 -10.24 -9.29
C ILE A 70 8.59 -9.42 -9.90
N PRO A 71 9.03 -8.32 -9.26
CA PRO A 71 10.11 -7.50 -9.79
C PRO A 71 11.40 -8.33 -9.85
N THR A 72 12.11 -8.25 -10.98
CA THR A 72 13.38 -8.96 -11.18
C THR A 72 14.54 -7.97 -11.05
N GLY A 73 15.75 -8.48 -10.73
CA GLY A 73 17.00 -7.73 -10.48
C GLY A 73 16.93 -6.21 -10.67
N ASP A 74 17.01 -5.76 -11.92
CA ASP A 74 17.11 -4.33 -12.26
C ASP A 74 15.78 -3.67 -12.67
N LYS A 75 14.68 -4.44 -12.81
CA LYS A 75 13.39 -3.93 -13.30
C LYS A 75 12.31 -4.01 -12.23
N ASP A 76 11.80 -2.83 -11.89
CA ASP A 76 10.62 -2.67 -11.03
C ASP A 76 9.56 -1.80 -11.75
N PRO A 77 8.86 -2.35 -12.76
CA PRO A 77 7.93 -1.58 -13.59
C PRO A 77 6.72 -1.07 -12.82
N PHE A 78 6.36 -1.72 -11.70
CA PHE A 78 5.22 -1.39 -10.86
C PHE A 78 5.61 -0.75 -9.52
N ALA A 79 6.88 -0.34 -9.37
CA ALA A 79 7.38 0.31 -8.15
C ALA A 79 7.23 -0.51 -6.85
N LEU A 80 7.14 -1.84 -6.93
CA LEU A 80 6.87 -2.73 -5.80
C LEU A 80 7.98 -2.71 -4.75
N ARG A 81 9.24 -2.59 -5.19
CA ARG A 81 10.38 -2.47 -4.26
C ARG A 81 10.29 -1.15 -3.50
N ARG A 82 9.89 -0.07 -4.20
CA ARG A 82 9.69 1.25 -3.57
C ARG A 82 8.51 1.21 -2.59
N ALA A 83 7.40 0.59 -2.98
CA ALA A 83 6.24 0.41 -2.11
C ALA A 83 6.61 -0.37 -0.83
N ALA A 84 7.38 -1.47 -0.95
CA ALA A 84 7.83 -2.26 0.19
C ALA A 84 8.73 -1.47 1.15
N LEU A 85 9.66 -0.67 0.61
CA LEU A 85 10.48 0.23 1.44
C LEU A 85 9.64 1.29 2.14
N GLY A 86 8.60 1.80 1.48
CA GLY A 86 7.62 2.71 2.08
C GLY A 86 6.89 2.07 3.26
N VAL A 87 6.42 0.84 3.11
CA VAL A 87 5.78 0.06 4.18
C VAL A 87 6.70 -0.11 5.38
N VAL A 88 7.95 -0.52 5.15
CA VAL A 88 8.93 -0.70 6.25
C VAL A 88 9.16 0.61 6.99
N ARG A 89 9.36 1.72 6.26
CA ARG A 89 9.60 3.02 6.89
C ARG A 89 8.39 3.52 7.69
N MET A 90 7.17 3.38 7.16
CA MET A 90 5.95 3.73 7.88
C MET A 90 5.77 2.89 9.15
N ALA A 91 6.03 1.58 9.07
CA ALA A 91 5.94 0.70 10.23
C ALA A 91 6.98 1.04 11.30
N LEU A 92 8.21 1.38 10.90
CA LEU A 92 9.25 1.81 11.84
C LEU A 92 8.88 3.15 12.54
N GLU A 93 8.41 4.13 11.78
CA GLU A 93 8.05 5.44 12.35
C GLU A 93 6.82 5.35 13.28
N ALA A 94 5.86 4.49 12.92
CA ALA A 94 4.65 4.29 13.71
C ALA A 94 4.83 3.26 14.86
N ASP A 95 6.04 2.73 15.07
CA ASP A 95 6.35 1.66 16.04
C ASP A 95 5.40 0.45 15.93
N LEU A 96 5.14 0.01 14.69
CA LEU A 96 4.25 -1.10 14.38
C LEU A 96 5.02 -2.40 14.13
N ASP A 97 4.58 -3.48 14.77
CA ASP A 97 5.06 -4.82 14.42
C ASP A 97 4.48 -5.24 13.06
N LEU A 98 5.36 -5.46 12.09
CA LEU A 98 5.00 -5.92 10.75
C LEU A 98 4.48 -7.35 10.74
N LYS A 99 4.85 -8.21 11.69
CA LYS A 99 4.44 -9.63 11.70
C LYS A 99 2.92 -9.82 11.72
N PRO A 100 2.16 -9.23 12.67
CA PRO A 100 0.70 -9.35 12.66
C PRO A 100 0.08 -8.71 11.42
N LEU A 101 0.63 -7.60 10.92
CA LEU A 101 0.14 -6.95 9.71
C LEU A 101 0.27 -7.86 8.48
N LEU A 102 1.43 -8.49 8.29
CA LEU A 102 1.67 -9.42 7.20
C LEU A 102 0.79 -10.67 7.32
N ALA A 103 0.50 -11.13 8.54
CA ALA A 103 -0.43 -12.25 8.75
C ALA A 103 -1.86 -11.90 8.29
N ILE A 104 -2.34 -10.69 8.61
CA ILE A 104 -3.65 -10.20 8.17
C ILE A 104 -3.71 -10.12 6.64
N VAL A 105 -2.69 -9.55 6.01
CA VAL A 105 -2.63 -9.45 4.55
C VAL A 105 -2.60 -10.83 3.89
N ALA A 106 -1.79 -11.77 4.42
CA ALA A 106 -1.72 -13.12 3.88
C ALA A 106 -3.06 -13.87 3.97
N GLU A 107 -3.84 -13.63 5.02
CA GLU A 107 -5.19 -14.19 5.16
C GLU A 107 -6.17 -13.54 4.17
N ALA A 108 -6.14 -12.22 4.05
CA ALA A 108 -7.04 -11.47 3.16
C ALA A 108 -6.87 -11.84 1.68
N PHE A 109 -5.64 -12.16 1.25
CA PHE A 109 -5.32 -12.53 -0.13
C PHE A 109 -5.12 -14.04 -0.33
N ARG A 110 -5.63 -14.89 0.59
CA ARG A 110 -5.53 -16.34 0.42
C ARG A 110 -6.27 -16.76 -0.87
N PRO A 111 -5.61 -17.47 -1.80
CA PRO A 111 -6.29 -17.98 -2.99
C PRO A 111 -7.38 -18.97 -2.58
N ALA A 112 -8.57 -18.85 -3.19
CA ALA A 112 -9.75 -19.65 -2.86
C ALA A 112 -9.54 -21.18 -2.94
N SER A 113 -8.46 -21.62 -3.57
CA SER A 113 -8.07 -23.04 -3.71
C SER A 113 -7.21 -23.60 -2.57
N CYS A 114 -6.72 -22.78 -1.62
CA CYS A 114 -5.89 -23.26 -0.52
C CYS A 114 -6.70 -23.45 0.78
N PRO A 115 -6.86 -24.68 1.31
CA PRO A 115 -7.47 -24.88 2.62
C PRO A 115 -6.58 -24.32 3.75
N PRO A 116 -7.16 -23.92 4.90
CA PRO A 116 -6.48 -23.17 5.97
C PRO A 116 -5.35 -23.94 6.69
N THR A 117 -5.16 -25.24 6.40
CA THR A 117 -4.28 -26.13 7.17
C THR A 117 -3.05 -26.64 6.43
N SER A 118 -2.71 -26.12 5.24
CA SER A 118 -1.58 -26.66 4.47
C SER A 118 -0.86 -25.58 3.63
N PRO A 119 0.32 -25.07 4.07
CA PRO A 119 1.13 -24.13 3.28
C PRO A 119 1.81 -24.79 2.07
N THR A 120 1.76 -26.12 1.92
CA THR A 120 2.57 -26.88 0.96
C THR A 120 1.86 -27.27 -0.34
N LYS A 121 0.57 -26.95 -0.51
CA LYS A 121 -0.24 -27.39 -1.66
C LYS A 121 -0.83 -26.27 -2.52
N CYS A 122 -0.27 -25.08 -2.46
CA CYS A 122 -0.60 -24.04 -3.43
C CYS A 122 0.41 -24.12 -4.60
N SER A 123 0.29 -25.13 -5.46
CA SER A 123 0.95 -25.13 -6.77
C SER A 123 -0.05 -24.62 -7.80
N ALA A 124 0.23 -23.46 -8.39
CA ALA A 124 -0.51 -22.96 -9.54
C ALA A 124 -0.40 -23.97 -10.70
N SER A 125 -1.55 -24.47 -11.18
CA SER A 125 -1.69 -25.06 -12.50
C SER A 125 -2.02 -23.97 -13.51
#